data_AF-A0A9D1M7Y5-F1
#
_entry.id   AF-A0A9D1M7Y5-F1
#
_cell.length_a   1.000
_cell.length_b   1.000
_cell.length_c   1.000
_cell.angle_alpha   90.00
_cell.angle_beta   90.00
_cell.angle_gamma   90.00
#
_symmetry.space_group_name_H-M   'P 1'
#
loop_
_entity.id
_entity.type
_entity.pdbx_description
1 polymer ?
#
loop_
_entity_poly.entity_id
_entity_poly.type
_entity_poly.pdbx_seq_one_letter_code
_entity_poly.pdbx_strand_id
1 'polypeptide(L)' 'KMGFYYIALKAEVPIVLAYLDYGKKEIGLTRIFYPTGNEEADLKEIKAFYRDKRGRFPERFAIE' A
#
# COMPACT_ATOMS: atom_id res chain seq x y z
N LYS A 1 9.82 -0.33 5.51
CA LYS A 1 10.58 -0.17 4.22
C LYS A 1 10.00 0.98 3.36
N MET A 2 10.78 2.00 2.98
CA MET A 2 10.30 3.24 2.32
C MET A 2 10.83 3.52 0.90
N GLY A 3 11.69 2.67 0.34
CA GLY A 3 12.36 2.95 -0.94
C GLY A 3 11.39 3.21 -2.11
N PHE A 4 10.29 2.46 -2.19
CA PHE A 4 9.28 2.63 -3.24
C PHE A 4 8.61 4.02 -3.19
N TYR A 5 8.37 4.54 -1.98
CA TYR A 5 7.71 5.82 -1.76
C TYR A 5 8.60 6.97 -2.24
N TYR A 6 9.89 6.96 -1.88
CA TYR A 6 10.82 7.99 -2.33
C TYR A 6 11.09 7.95 -3.84
N ILE A 7 11.11 6.76 -4.45
CA ILE A 7 11.22 6.63 -5.90
C ILE A 7 9.99 7.28 -6.56
N ALA A 8 8.79 6.94 -6.11
CA ALA A 8 7.55 7.49 -6.66
C ALA A 8 7.46 9.01 -6.49
N LEU A 9 7.81 9.52 -5.30
CA LEU A 9 7.84 10.95 -4.99
C LEU A 9 8.85 11.71 -5.87
N LYS A 10 10.07 11.18 -6.03
CA LYS A 10 11.12 11.84 -6.83
C LYS A 10 10.86 11.77 -8.33
N ALA A 11 10.21 10.70 -8.80
CA ALA A 11 9.89 10.52 -10.21
C ALA A 11 8.53 11.11 -10.59
N GLU A 12 7.79 11.69 -9.64
CA GLU A 12 6.44 12.25 -9.83
C GLU A 12 5.47 11.25 -10.47
N VAL A 13 5.60 9.97 -10.10
CA VAL A 13 4.74 8.89 -10.61
C VAL A 13 3.78 8.40 -9.53
N PRO A 14 2.56 7.99 -9.89
CA PRO A 14 1.63 7.41 -8.94
C PRO A 14 2.06 6.01 -8.48
N ILE A 15 1.61 5.64 -7.29
CA ILE A 15 1.74 4.29 -6.71
C ILE A 15 0.41 3.57 -6.89
N VAL A 16 0.44 2.38 -7.50
CA VAL A 16 -0.76 1.53 -7.58
C VAL A 16 -0.80 0.60 -6.37
N LEU A 17 -1.85 0.72 -5.56
CA LEU A 17 -2.11 -0.16 -4.43
C LEU A 17 -2.82 -1.42 -4.93
N ALA A 18 -2.07 -2.52 -4.94
CA ALA A 18 -2.57 -3.86 -5.25
C ALA A 18 -2.67 -4.71 -3.98
N TYR A 19 -3.63 -5.62 -3.94
CA TYR A 19 -3.81 -6.57 -2.83
C TYR A 19 -4.12 -7.99 -3.32
N LEU A 20 -3.81 -8.95 -2.46
CA LEU A 20 -4.22 -10.35 -2.58
C LEU A 20 -5.06 -10.69 -1.34
N ASP A 21 -6.35 -10.89 -1.53
CA ASP A 21 -7.27 -11.30 -0.46
C ASP A 21 -7.46 -12.82 -0.54
N TYR A 22 -6.80 -13.54 0.38
CA TYR A 22 -6.87 -14.99 0.47
C TYR A 22 -8.19 -15.48 1.10
N GLY A 23 -8.87 -14.63 1.87
CA GLY A 23 -10.19 -14.96 2.40
C GLY A 23 -11.24 -15.07 1.28
N LYS A 24 -11.09 -14.23 0.25
CA LYS A 24 -11.99 -14.21 -0.92
C LYS A 24 -11.43 -14.89 -2.17
N LYS A 25 -10.14 -15.23 -2.18
CA LYS A 25 -9.38 -15.72 -3.35
C LYS A 25 -9.39 -14.73 -4.52
N GLU A 26 -9.19 -13.45 -4.23
CA GLU A 26 -9.23 -12.36 -5.20
C GLU A 26 -7.90 -11.59 -5.25
N ILE A 27 -7.60 -11.04 -6.42
CA ILE A 27 -6.55 -10.04 -6.62
C ILE A 27 -7.20 -8.73 -7.09
N GLY A 28 -6.75 -7.62 -6.54
CA GLY A 28 -7.25 -6.30 -6.94
C GLY A 28 -6.12 -5.31 -7.15
N LEU A 29 -6.21 -4.52 -8.23
CA LEU A 29 -5.44 -3.29 -8.44
C LEU A 29 -6.43 -2.14 -8.42
N THR A 30 -6.68 -1.59 -7.24
CA THR A 30 -7.91 -0.83 -7.01
C THR A 30 -7.69 0.66 -6.88
N ARG A 31 -6.52 1.08 -6.38
CA ARG A 31 -6.30 2.49 -6.06
C ARG A 31 -4.99 3.01 -6.63
N ILE A 32 -5.09 4.14 -7.31
CA ILE A 32 -3.95 4.96 -7.71
C ILE A 32 -3.75 5.98 -6.59
N PHE A 33 -2.56 5.96 -6.00
CA PHE A 33 -2.17 6.82 -4.89
C PHE A 33 -1.07 7.78 -5.35
N TYR A 34 -1.24 9.07 -5.08
CA TYR A 34 -0.25 10.09 -5.44
C TYR A 34 0.46 10.53 -4.16
N PRO A 35 1.77 10.26 -4.02
CA PRO A 35 2.54 10.71 -2.86
C PRO A 35 2.48 12.24 -2.73
N THR A 36 2.14 12.72 -1.53
CA THR A 36 2.07 14.14 -1.21
C THR A 36 3.39 14.69 -0.68
N GLY A 37 4.30 13.80 -0.29
CA GLY A 37 5.54 14.15 0.40
C GLY A 37 5.39 14.17 1.92
N ASN A 38 4.14 14.15 2.45
CA ASN A 38 3.89 13.93 3.86
C ASN A 38 3.84 12.42 4.15
N GLU A 39 5.01 11.84 4.44
CA GLU A 39 5.16 10.40 4.67
C GLU A 39 4.21 9.85 5.72
N GLU A 40 3.97 10.58 6.82
CA GLU A 40 3.14 10.10 7.91
C GLU A 40 1.67 10.00 7.49
N ALA A 41 1.16 11.04 6.81
CA ALA A 41 -0.20 11.06 6.28
C ALA A 41 -0.39 10.00 5.19
N ASP A 42 0.56 9.91 4.26
CA ASP A 42 0.51 9.01 3.12
C ASP A 42 0.57 7.54 3.57
N LEU A 43 1.47 7.21 4.49
CA LEU A 43 1.55 5.87 5.07
C LEU A 43 0.29 5.51 5.86
N LYS A 44 -0.31 6.47 6.59
CA LYS A 44 -1.56 6.23 7.32
C LYS A 44 -2.69 5.87 6.35
N GLU A 45 -2.75 6.53 5.20
CA GLU A 45 -3.74 6.25 4.17
C GLU A 45 -3.51 4.88 3.50
N ILE A 46 -2.26 4.58 3.12
CA ILE A 46 -1.89 3.28 2.56
C ILE A 46 -2.20 2.15 3.56
N LYS A 47 -1.89 2.35 4.85
CA LYS A 47 -2.23 1.39 5.93
C LYS A 47 -3.74 1.21 6.06
N ALA A 48 -4.52 2.29 6.00
CA ALA A 48 -5.97 2.21 6.07
C ALA A 48 -6.55 1.41 4.91
N PHE A 49 -5.99 1.55 3.70
CA PHE A 49 -6.41 0.78 2.53
C PHE A 49 -6.22 -0.74 2.68
N TYR A 50 -5.14 -1.18 3.35
CA TYR A 50 -4.85 -2.60 3.53
C TYR A 50 -5.53 -3.24 4.76
N ARG A 51 -6.14 -2.45 5.64
CA ARG A 51 -6.67 -2.91 6.94
C ARG A 51 -7.73 -4.01 6.81
N ASP A 52 -8.55 -3.95 5.77
CA ASP A 52 -9.66 -4.88 5.55
C ASP A 52 -9.28 -6.08 4.65
N LYS A 53 -8.03 -6.14 4.16
CA LYS A 53 -7.56 -7.20 3.27
C LYS A 53 -6.91 -8.33 4.07
N ARG A 54 -7.29 -9.58 3.78
CA ARG A 54 -6.70 -10.76 4.44
C ARG A 54 -5.59 -11.37 3.59
N GLY A 55 -4.34 -11.14 4.00
CA GLY A 55 -3.18 -11.85 3.45
C GLY A 55 -3.16 -13.33 3.85
N ARG A 56 -2.37 -14.15 3.14
CA ARG A 56 -2.17 -15.58 3.45
C ARG A 56 -1.56 -15.81 4.84
N PHE A 57 -0.67 -14.91 5.25
CA PHE A 57 -0.02 -14.88 6.55
C PHE A 57 -0.21 -13.49 7.16
N PRO A 58 -1.38 -13.19 7.75
CA PRO A 58 -1.68 -11.88 8.32
C PRO A 58 -0.63 -11.41 9.35
N GLU A 59 -0.04 -12.34 10.09
CA GLU A 59 0.99 -12.11 11.09
C GLU A 59 2.34 -11.65 10.51
N ARG A 60 2.56 -11.83 9.20
CA ARG A 60 3.77 -11.37 8.50
C ARG A 60 3.60 -10.02 7.84
N PHE A 61 2.52 -9.31 8.14
CA PHE A 61 2.29 -7.98 7.61
C PHE A 61 3.27 -6.98 8.24
N ALA A 62 4.41 -6.81 7.58
CA ALA A 62 5.45 -5.88 8.01
C ALA A 62 5.09 -4.45 7.59
N ILE A 63 4.84 -3.58 8.56
CA ILE A 63 4.75 -2.11 8.34
C ILE A 63 5.59 -1.31 9.34
N GLU A 64 6.70 -1.90 9.78
CA GLU A 64 7.84 -1.22 10.40
C GLU A 64 8.96 -1.03 9.36
#